data_AF-A0AAD5VQG3-F1
#
_entry.id   AF-A0AAD5VQG3-F1
#
_cell.length_a   1.000
_cell.length_b   1.000
_cell.length_c   1.000
_cell.angle_alpha   90.00
_cell.angle_beta   90.00
_cell.angle_gamma   90.00
#
_symmetry.space_group_name_H-M   'P 1'
#
loop_
_entity.id
_entity.type
_entity.pdbx_description
1 polymer ?
#
loop_
_entity_poly.entity_id
_entity_poly.type
_entity_poly.pdbx_seq_one_letter_code
_entity_poly.pdbx_strand_id
1 'polypeptide(L)'
;MMPLPTPPLYSDFPLVSHSVAEFNERAMGAKARNQADFIQLTLSGEYVEGGETLQVFVDANRNQVEDDELIEVERDIDSCLGISNQILLDCALSVWTIPPPFYALKNSIHLTRGMLYKGSHYDVPYQYIPNFEVGKFGDRCQVNVFFPRLWTPDHNKYSEPWKVSEENRALWYERAFRPAIAALLGDHIASEWPPTFATEKLRAAKKKRGVKHEWSTRIIPREAVRHLADTIRRELT
;
A
#
# COMPACT_ATOMS: atom_id res chain seq x y z
N MET A 1 13.89 -46.23 25.72
CA MET A 1 12.72 -45.40 25.37
C MET A 1 11.54 -46.36 25.25
N MET A 2 10.56 -46.30 26.15
CA MET A 2 9.39 -47.18 26.05
C MET A 2 8.48 -46.66 24.93
N PRO A 3 7.93 -47.53 24.07
CA PRO A 3 6.93 -47.10 23.10
C PRO A 3 5.73 -46.52 23.84
N LEU A 4 5.27 -45.34 23.40
CA LEU A 4 4.05 -44.73 23.93
C LEU A 4 2.88 -45.70 23.72
N PRO A 5 1.97 -45.84 24.69
CA PRO A 5 0.80 -46.69 24.52
C PRO A 5 -0.03 -46.16 23.35
N THR A 6 -0.29 -47.02 22.37
CA THR A 6 -1.20 -46.73 21.26
C THR A 6 -2.58 -46.41 21.85
N PRO A 7 -3.15 -45.23 21.59
CA PRO A 7 -4.50 -44.93 22.03
C PRO A 7 -5.46 -45.97 21.42
N PRO A 8 -6.49 -46.43 22.17
CA PRO A 8 -7.45 -47.38 21.63
C PRO A 8 -8.15 -46.74 20.43
N LEU A 9 -8.01 -47.38 19.27
CA LEU A 9 -8.65 -46.96 18.04
C LEU A 9 -10.15 -47.21 18.13
N TYR A 10 -10.92 -46.34 17.48
CA TYR A 10 -12.38 -46.45 17.38
C TYR A 10 -12.83 -47.58 16.42
N SER A 11 -11.88 -48.29 15.78
CA SER A 11 -12.14 -49.37 14.81
C SER A 11 -11.03 -50.43 14.84
N ASP A 12 -11.34 -51.65 14.38
CA ASP A 12 -10.40 -52.78 14.24
C ASP A 12 -9.70 -52.79 12.86
N PHE A 13 -9.82 -51.71 12.08
CA PHE A 13 -9.24 -51.64 10.74
C PHE A 13 -7.72 -51.45 10.77
N PRO A 14 -6.98 -51.96 9.76
CA PRO A 14 -5.55 -51.73 9.64
C PRO A 14 -5.21 -50.24 9.64
N LEU A 15 -4.28 -49.86 10.51
CA LEU A 15 -3.84 -48.47 10.66
C LEU A 15 -2.82 -48.11 9.58
N VAL A 16 -3.02 -46.97 8.91
CA VAL A 16 -2.07 -46.40 7.95
C VAL A 16 -1.71 -44.98 8.39
N SER A 17 -0.41 -44.71 8.51
CA SER A 17 0.11 -43.38 8.82
C SER A 17 0.12 -42.48 7.59
N HIS A 18 -0.46 -41.28 7.72
CA HIS A 18 -0.45 -40.22 6.72
C HIS A 18 0.15 -38.95 7.34
N SER A 19 0.95 -38.21 6.58
CA SER A 19 1.23 -36.81 6.87
C SER A 19 -0.04 -35.97 6.74
N VAL A 20 -0.01 -34.74 7.26
CA VAL A 20 -1.12 -33.78 7.09
C VAL A 20 -1.42 -33.52 5.61
N ALA A 21 -0.38 -33.46 4.77
CA ALA A 21 -0.54 -33.27 3.32
C ALA A 21 -1.23 -34.46 2.65
N GLU A 22 -0.75 -35.69 2.90
CA GLU A 22 -1.33 -36.92 2.35
C GLU A 22 -2.79 -37.10 2.79
N PHE A 23 -3.11 -36.80 4.05
CA PHE A 23 -4.48 -36.81 4.55
C PHE A 23 -5.37 -35.80 3.80
N ASN A 24 -4.89 -34.57 3.61
CA ASN A 24 -5.63 -33.54 2.89
C ASN A 24 -5.84 -33.90 1.42
N GLU A 25 -4.83 -34.44 0.74
CA GLU A 25 -4.95 -34.91 -0.64
C GLU A 25 -5.99 -36.02 -0.77
N ARG A 26 -5.97 -36.98 0.17
CA ARG A 26 -6.98 -38.06 0.19
C ARG A 26 -8.38 -37.54 0.48
N ALA A 27 -8.54 -36.61 1.42
CA ALA A 27 -9.82 -35.99 1.71
C ALA A 27 -10.36 -35.24 0.48
N MET A 28 -9.49 -34.50 -0.22
CA MET A 28 -9.86 -33.83 -1.47
C MET A 28 -10.26 -34.83 -2.57
N GLY A 29 -9.53 -35.94 -2.70
CA GLY A 29 -9.89 -37.04 -3.61
C GLY A 29 -11.22 -37.71 -3.26
N ALA A 30 -11.49 -37.93 -1.97
CA ALA A 30 -12.77 -38.47 -1.49
C ALA A 30 -13.92 -37.51 -1.80
N LYS A 31 -13.75 -36.20 -1.55
CA LYS A 31 -14.73 -35.16 -1.85
C LYS A 31 -15.05 -35.09 -3.35
N ALA A 32 -14.05 -35.27 -4.20
CA ALA A 32 -14.25 -35.29 -5.65
C ALA A 32 -15.07 -36.50 -6.13
N ARG A 33 -15.01 -37.64 -5.41
CA ARG A 33 -15.82 -38.83 -5.72
C ARG A 33 -17.24 -38.72 -5.17
N ASN A 34 -17.37 -38.47 -3.87
CA ASN A 34 -18.64 -38.40 -3.18
C ASN A 34 -18.52 -37.67 -1.83
N GLN A 35 -19.53 -36.89 -1.47
CA GLN A 35 -19.59 -36.20 -0.19
C GLN A 35 -19.63 -37.17 1.01
N ALA A 36 -20.24 -38.36 0.86
CA ALA A 36 -20.29 -39.35 1.94
C ALA A 36 -18.90 -39.88 2.30
N ASP A 37 -18.09 -40.24 1.29
CA ASP A 37 -16.71 -40.73 1.47
C ASP A 37 -15.83 -39.67 2.15
N PHE A 38 -16.02 -38.40 1.78
CA PHE A 38 -15.32 -37.28 2.43
C PHE A 38 -15.69 -37.15 3.89
N ILE A 39 -16.99 -37.21 4.21
CA ILE A 39 -17.48 -37.13 5.60
C ILE A 39 -16.96 -38.32 6.41
N GLN A 40 -17.01 -39.53 5.85
CA GLN A 40 -16.48 -40.74 6.50
C GLN A 40 -14.97 -40.57 6.78
N LEU A 41 -14.15 -40.28 5.77
CA LEU A 41 -12.72 -40.11 5.96
C LEU A 41 -12.37 -38.97 6.92
N THR A 42 -13.06 -37.83 6.87
CA THR A 42 -12.71 -36.69 7.74
C THR A 42 -13.20 -36.80 9.17
N LEU A 43 -14.31 -37.52 9.43
CA LEU A 43 -14.87 -37.66 10.77
C LEU A 43 -14.45 -38.95 11.47
N SER A 44 -14.36 -40.07 10.76
CA SER A 44 -13.91 -41.35 11.33
C SER A 44 -12.46 -41.69 11.00
N GLY A 45 -11.86 -41.07 9.99
CA GLY A 45 -10.52 -41.46 9.51
C GLY A 45 -10.55 -42.73 8.66
N GLU A 46 -11.72 -43.24 8.28
CA GLU A 46 -11.85 -44.50 7.55
C GLU A 46 -11.94 -44.27 6.04
N TYR A 47 -11.30 -45.14 5.26
CA TYR A 47 -11.47 -45.16 3.81
C TYR A 47 -11.26 -46.57 3.24
N VAL A 48 -11.74 -46.79 2.00
CA VAL A 48 -11.54 -48.05 1.29
C VAL A 48 -10.50 -47.88 0.18
N GLU A 49 -9.50 -48.76 0.16
CA GLU A 49 -8.47 -48.80 -0.88
C GLU A 49 -8.15 -50.27 -1.18
N GLY A 50 -8.12 -50.64 -2.47
CA GLY A 50 -7.88 -52.04 -2.87
C GLY A 50 -8.95 -53.05 -2.40
N GLY A 51 -10.12 -52.59 -1.96
CA GLY A 51 -11.18 -53.43 -1.41
C GLY A 51 -11.09 -53.67 0.10
N GLU A 52 -10.10 -53.08 0.78
CA GLU A 52 -9.94 -53.14 2.23
C GLU A 52 -10.29 -51.80 2.88
N THR A 53 -10.94 -51.83 4.05
CA THR A 53 -11.19 -50.64 4.87
C THR A 53 -9.98 -50.38 5.76
N LEU A 54 -9.46 -49.16 5.73
CA LEU A 54 -8.26 -48.72 6.42
C LEU A 54 -8.58 -47.57 7.38
N GLN A 55 -7.84 -47.47 8.48
CA GLN A 55 -7.93 -46.39 9.46
C GLN A 55 -6.73 -45.45 9.35
N VAL A 56 -6.97 -44.17 9.19
CA VAL A 56 -5.93 -43.14 9.15
C VAL A 56 -5.41 -42.85 10.56
N PHE A 57 -4.10 -42.77 10.68
CA PHE A 57 -3.39 -42.04 11.73
C PHE A 57 -2.68 -40.84 11.11
N VAL A 58 -3.03 -39.62 11.54
CA VAL A 58 -2.37 -38.41 11.06
C VAL A 58 -1.13 -38.13 11.90
N ASP A 59 0.05 -38.33 11.31
CA ASP A 59 1.32 -37.99 11.92
C ASP A 59 1.67 -36.53 11.58
N ALA A 60 1.42 -35.64 12.56
CA ALA A 60 1.68 -34.22 12.43
C ALA A 60 3.19 -33.88 12.36
N ASN A 61 4.06 -34.79 12.78
CA ASN A 61 5.51 -34.55 12.84
C ASN A 61 6.25 -35.12 11.63
N ARG A 62 5.58 -35.93 10.79
CA ARG A 62 6.20 -36.60 9.64
C ARG A 62 6.87 -35.67 8.63
N ASN A 63 6.40 -34.43 8.53
CA ASN A 63 6.94 -33.39 7.66
C ASN A 63 7.41 -32.17 8.47
N GLN A 64 7.84 -32.40 9.72
CA GLN A 64 8.44 -31.35 10.53
C GLN A 64 9.73 -30.86 9.86
N VAL A 65 9.90 -29.54 9.80
CA VAL A 65 11.15 -28.90 9.35
C VAL A 65 12.20 -29.13 10.43
N GLU A 66 13.37 -29.64 10.05
CA GLU A 66 14.49 -29.84 10.98
C GLU A 66 15.10 -28.49 11.39
N ASP A 67 15.67 -28.40 12.60
CA ASP A 67 16.17 -27.13 13.15
C ASP A 67 17.30 -26.49 12.31
N ASP A 68 17.95 -27.25 11.42
CA ASP A 68 19.04 -26.82 10.55
C ASP A 68 18.64 -26.63 9.07
N GLU A 69 17.36 -26.77 8.73
CA GLU A 69 16.89 -26.60 7.36
C GLU A 69 16.89 -25.11 6.96
N LEU A 70 17.59 -24.78 5.87
CA LEU A 70 17.62 -23.42 5.33
C LEU A 70 16.25 -23.06 4.75
N ILE A 71 15.47 -22.27 5.49
CA ILE A 71 14.19 -21.77 5.03
C ILE A 71 14.41 -20.57 4.11
N GLU A 72 14.12 -20.74 2.82
CA GLU A 72 13.96 -19.63 1.90
C GLU A 72 12.54 -19.07 2.02
N VAL A 73 12.43 -17.78 2.32
CA VAL A 73 11.14 -17.11 2.51
C VAL A 73 10.94 -16.11 1.39
N GLU A 74 9.96 -16.39 0.53
CA GLU A 74 9.41 -15.41 -0.38
C GLU A 74 8.28 -14.64 0.32
N ARG A 75 8.27 -13.32 0.15
CA ARG A 75 7.21 -12.44 0.65
C ARG A 75 6.73 -11.57 -0.48
N ASP A 76 5.42 -11.58 -0.69
CA ASP A 76 4.78 -10.57 -1.52
C ASP A 76 4.70 -9.26 -0.73
N ILE A 77 5.20 -8.17 -1.32
CA ILE A 77 5.18 -6.84 -0.72
C ILE A 77 4.24 -5.99 -1.57
N ASP A 78 2.99 -5.85 -1.12
CA ASP A 78 1.96 -5.09 -1.83
C ASP A 78 2.31 -3.60 -1.98
N SER A 79 3.03 -3.02 -1.00
CA SER A 79 3.45 -1.62 -1.04
C SER A 79 4.64 -1.29 -0.14
N CYS A 80 5.40 -0.28 -0.54
CA CYS A 80 6.45 0.34 0.27
C CYS A 80 6.13 1.83 0.42
N LEU A 81 6.15 2.33 1.66
CA LEU A 81 5.80 3.72 1.98
C LEU A 81 6.99 4.40 2.65
N GLY A 82 7.42 5.52 2.07
CA GLY A 82 8.49 6.37 2.62
C GLY A 82 7.94 7.72 3.08
N ILE A 83 8.28 8.12 4.30
CA ILE A 83 7.96 9.46 4.83
C ILE A 83 9.29 10.17 5.07
N SER A 84 9.46 11.32 4.45
CA SER A 84 10.67 12.12 4.60
C SER A 84 10.36 13.62 4.46
N ASN A 85 11.22 14.44 5.04
CA ASN A 85 11.25 15.86 4.73
C ASN A 85 11.99 16.14 3.40
N GLN A 86 12.54 15.15 2.72
CA GLN A 86 13.17 15.33 1.41
C GLN A 86 12.55 14.41 0.37
N ILE A 87 12.67 14.77 -0.90
CA ILE A 87 12.36 13.86 -2.00
C ILE A 87 13.61 13.03 -2.27
N LEU A 88 13.64 11.82 -1.72
CA LEU A 88 14.80 10.91 -1.75
C LEU A 88 14.87 10.05 -3.01
N LEU A 89 14.17 10.45 -4.07
CA LEU A 89 14.11 9.69 -5.31
C LEU A 89 15.39 9.88 -6.12
N ASP A 90 15.89 8.79 -6.68
CA ASP A 90 17.06 8.77 -7.55
C ASP A 90 16.68 8.51 -9.01
N CYS A 91 15.59 9.13 -9.44
CA CYS A 91 15.04 9.05 -10.79
C CYS A 91 14.34 10.37 -11.17
N ALA A 92 13.99 10.51 -12.44
CA ALA A 92 13.21 11.66 -12.89
C ALA A 92 11.79 11.61 -12.29
N LEU A 93 11.26 12.78 -11.93
CA LEU A 93 9.93 12.91 -11.31
C LEU A 93 8.99 13.61 -12.28
N SER A 94 7.87 12.97 -12.61
CA SER A 94 6.79 13.63 -13.36
C SER A 94 5.88 14.36 -12.40
N VAL A 95 5.98 15.68 -12.35
CA VAL A 95 5.19 16.52 -11.45
C VAL A 95 3.98 17.12 -12.15
N TRP A 96 2.87 17.25 -11.42
CA TRP A 96 1.73 18.02 -11.86
C TRP A 96 2.07 19.51 -11.80
N THR A 97 1.82 20.25 -12.88
CA THR A 97 1.94 21.73 -12.84
C THR A 97 1.09 22.29 -11.73
N ILE A 98 -0.16 21.82 -11.65
CA ILE A 98 -1.02 22.01 -10.48
C ILE A 98 -1.57 20.65 -10.05
N PRO A 99 -1.21 20.19 -8.84
CA PRO A 99 -1.69 18.95 -8.25
C PRO A 99 -3.21 18.82 -8.32
N PRO A 100 -3.77 17.78 -8.94
CA PRO A 100 -5.21 17.60 -9.02
C PRO A 100 -5.83 17.42 -7.62
N PRO A 101 -6.99 18.04 -7.33
CA PRO A 101 -7.60 17.96 -5.99
C PRO A 101 -8.01 16.56 -5.55
N PHE A 102 -8.15 15.62 -6.49
CA PHE A 102 -8.66 14.28 -6.24
C PHE A 102 -7.57 13.24 -5.96
N TYR A 103 -6.30 13.52 -6.26
CA TYR A 103 -5.16 12.64 -5.99
C TYR A 103 -4.52 12.90 -4.61
N ALA A 104 -5.34 13.25 -3.62
CA ALA A 104 -4.88 13.28 -2.23
C ALA A 104 -4.91 11.87 -1.62
N LEU A 105 -4.09 11.64 -0.60
CA LEU A 105 -4.19 10.47 0.25
C LEU A 105 -5.45 10.61 1.12
N LYS A 106 -6.48 9.82 0.80
CA LYS A 106 -7.78 9.80 1.50
C LYS A 106 -7.96 8.57 2.38
N ASN A 107 -7.30 7.48 2.01
CA ASN A 107 -7.43 6.19 2.69
C ASN A 107 -6.35 6.05 3.75
N SER A 108 -6.68 5.29 4.80
CA SER A 108 -5.72 4.95 5.84
C SER A 108 -4.56 4.16 5.27
N ILE A 109 -3.35 4.57 5.64
CA ILE A 109 -2.11 3.81 5.44
C ILE A 109 -1.58 3.24 6.75
N HIS A 110 -2.38 3.31 7.83
CA HIS A 110 -2.04 2.85 9.18
C HIS A 110 -0.78 3.51 9.78
N LEU A 111 -0.36 4.65 9.22
CA LEU A 111 0.71 5.48 9.75
C LEU A 111 0.13 6.75 10.38
N THR A 112 0.73 7.17 11.49
CA THR A 112 0.39 8.40 12.22
C THR A 112 1.57 9.36 12.29
N ARG A 113 1.28 10.63 12.54
CA ARG A 113 2.26 11.68 12.80
C ARG A 113 1.92 12.37 14.11
N GLY A 114 2.88 12.41 15.03
CA GLY A 114 2.80 13.24 16.22
C GLY A 114 2.80 14.73 15.88
N MET A 115 1.81 15.46 16.36
CA MET A 115 1.63 16.90 16.15
C MET A 115 1.37 17.62 17.47
N LEU A 116 1.97 18.80 17.61
CA LEU A 116 1.74 19.70 18.75
C LEU A 116 0.79 20.81 18.32
N TYR A 117 -0.35 20.94 19.01
CA TYR A 117 -1.31 22.02 18.79
C TYR A 117 -1.72 22.64 20.12
N LYS A 118 -1.46 23.95 20.28
CA LYS A 118 -1.76 24.73 21.50
C LYS A 118 -1.28 24.05 22.80
N GLY A 119 -0.12 23.40 22.76
CA GLY A 119 0.49 22.73 23.92
C GLY A 119 0.07 21.26 24.12
N SER A 120 -0.91 20.77 23.36
CA SER A 120 -1.36 19.37 23.42
C SER A 120 -0.77 18.54 22.29
N HIS A 121 -0.35 17.31 22.61
CA HIS A 121 0.14 16.34 21.64
C HIS A 121 -1.02 15.52 21.06
N TYR A 122 -0.97 15.28 19.74
CA TYR A 122 -1.95 14.51 18.99
C TYR A 122 -1.22 13.55 18.05
N ASP A 123 -1.64 12.28 18.03
CA ASP A 123 -1.23 11.33 17.00
C ASP A 123 -2.26 11.32 15.88
N VAL A 124 -1.87 11.82 14.73
CA VAL A 124 -2.80 12.09 13.63
C VAL A 124 -2.51 11.17 12.45
N PRO A 125 -3.48 10.36 12.02
CA PRO A 125 -3.38 9.57 10.80
C PRO A 125 -3.09 10.45 9.57
N TYR A 126 -2.19 10.00 8.69
CA TYR A 126 -1.75 10.79 7.52
C TYR A 126 -2.89 11.21 6.59
N GLN A 127 -3.94 10.38 6.46
CA GLN A 127 -5.11 10.71 5.64
C GLN A 127 -5.95 11.88 6.17
N TYR A 128 -5.72 12.32 7.41
CA TYR A 128 -6.37 13.49 7.98
C TYR A 128 -5.49 14.74 7.94
N ILE A 129 -4.28 14.64 7.41
CA ILE A 129 -3.39 15.77 7.21
C ILE A 129 -3.61 16.32 5.80
N PRO A 130 -3.86 17.63 5.63
CA PRO A 130 -4.04 18.22 4.32
C PRO A 130 -2.86 17.89 3.38
N ASN A 131 -3.17 17.34 2.21
CA ASN A 131 -2.16 16.85 1.27
C ASN A 131 -2.67 16.81 -0.18
N PHE A 132 -1.75 16.60 -1.11
CA PHE A 132 -2.05 16.23 -2.50
C PHE A 132 -0.84 15.52 -3.13
N GLU A 133 -1.08 14.73 -4.17
CA GLU A 133 -0.04 14.16 -5.02
C GLU A 133 0.63 15.26 -5.85
N VAL A 134 1.93 15.49 -5.63
CA VAL A 134 2.71 16.45 -6.41
C VAL A 134 3.22 15.84 -7.71
N GLY A 135 3.40 14.51 -7.74
CA GLY A 135 3.89 13.83 -8.93
C GLY A 135 4.00 12.33 -8.75
N LYS A 136 4.51 11.69 -9.80
CA LYS A 136 4.67 10.25 -9.94
C LYS A 136 6.02 9.88 -10.55
N PHE A 137 6.49 8.68 -10.25
CA PHE A 137 7.72 8.10 -10.79
C PHE A 137 7.51 6.60 -11.03
N GLY A 138 8.21 6.03 -12.01
CA GLY A 138 8.07 4.62 -12.35
C GLY A 138 6.63 4.20 -12.67
N ASP A 139 6.35 2.92 -12.50
CA ASP A 139 4.99 2.38 -12.57
C ASP A 139 4.42 2.25 -11.15
N ARG A 140 3.17 2.69 -10.95
CA ARG A 140 2.45 2.66 -9.66
C ARG A 140 3.11 3.37 -8.47
N CYS A 141 4.08 4.28 -8.67
CA CYS A 141 4.63 5.09 -7.56
C CYS A 141 4.18 6.55 -7.63
N GLN A 142 3.86 7.11 -6.48
CA GLN A 142 3.35 8.47 -6.31
C GLN A 142 4.09 9.20 -5.18
N VAL A 143 4.11 10.52 -5.25
CA VAL A 143 4.71 11.40 -4.25
C VAL A 143 3.64 12.37 -3.76
N ASN A 144 3.34 12.30 -2.47
CA ASN A 144 2.40 13.21 -1.82
C ASN A 144 3.14 14.25 -0.98
N VAL A 145 2.68 15.49 -1.04
CA VAL A 145 3.16 16.57 -0.17
C VAL A 145 2.10 16.83 0.89
N PHE A 146 2.53 16.86 2.15
CA PHE A 146 1.69 17.07 3.32
C PHE A 146 1.91 18.46 3.93
N PHE A 147 0.85 19.04 4.47
CA PHE A 147 0.85 20.36 5.11
C PHE A 147 0.40 20.27 6.58
N PRO A 148 1.27 19.77 7.50
CA PRO A 148 0.91 19.55 8.90
C PRO A 148 0.39 20.80 9.62
N ARG A 149 0.91 21.99 9.27
CA ARG A 149 0.48 23.26 9.88
C ARG A 149 -0.93 23.71 9.50
N LEU A 150 -1.53 23.12 8.47
CA LEU A 150 -2.94 23.35 8.13
C LEU A 150 -3.88 22.47 8.96
N TRP A 151 -3.36 21.47 9.68
CA TRP A 151 -4.17 20.60 10.51
C TRP A 151 -4.62 21.30 11.80
N THR A 152 -5.81 20.96 12.28
CA THR A 152 -6.35 21.36 13.60
C THR A 152 -7.06 20.17 14.24
N PRO A 153 -7.29 20.14 15.57
CA PRO A 153 -8.00 19.03 16.21
C PRO A 153 -9.41 18.78 15.66
N ASP A 154 -10.05 19.80 15.08
CA ASP A 154 -11.39 19.67 14.48
C ASP A 154 -11.35 19.20 13.03
N HIS A 155 -10.17 19.07 12.39
CA HIS A 155 -10.06 18.70 10.98
C HIS A 155 -10.69 17.34 10.70
N ASN A 156 -10.60 16.39 11.64
CA ASN A 156 -11.21 15.06 11.50
C ASN A 156 -12.74 15.09 11.43
N LYS A 157 -13.39 16.20 11.79
CA LYS A 157 -14.85 16.40 11.69
C LYS A 157 -15.27 16.93 10.31
N TYR A 158 -14.31 17.33 9.47
CA TYR A 158 -14.62 17.87 8.14
C TYR A 158 -15.02 16.74 7.20
N SER A 159 -15.82 17.06 6.17
CA SER A 159 -16.19 16.09 5.14
C SER A 159 -15.00 15.65 4.28
N GLU A 160 -13.99 16.52 4.13
CA GLU A 160 -12.79 16.28 3.32
C GLU A 160 -11.51 16.70 4.09
N PRO A 161 -11.10 15.99 5.16
CA PRO A 161 -10.00 16.37 6.05
C PRO A 161 -8.63 16.43 5.35
N TRP A 162 -8.43 15.65 4.28
CA TRP A 162 -7.20 15.65 3.49
C TRP A 162 -7.07 16.85 2.55
N LYS A 163 -8.13 17.65 2.38
CA LYS A 163 -8.21 18.62 1.29
C LYS A 163 -7.52 19.93 1.64
N VAL A 164 -6.56 20.32 0.81
CA VAL A 164 -5.99 21.68 0.84
C VAL A 164 -6.96 22.64 0.14
N SER A 165 -7.28 23.77 0.78
CA SER A 165 -8.16 24.80 0.21
C SER A 165 -7.59 25.35 -1.10
N GLU A 166 -8.47 25.87 -1.96
CA GLU A 166 -8.04 26.42 -3.26
C GLU A 166 -7.08 27.60 -3.10
N GLU A 167 -7.34 28.47 -2.12
CA GLU A 167 -6.46 29.60 -1.77
C GLU A 167 -5.06 29.13 -1.39
N ASN A 168 -4.95 28.13 -0.51
CA ASN A 168 -3.65 27.57 -0.10
C ASN A 168 -2.93 26.88 -1.27
N ARG A 169 -3.67 26.25 -2.18
CA ARG A 169 -3.07 25.64 -3.40
C ARG A 169 -2.57 26.70 -4.37
N ALA A 170 -3.30 27.79 -4.55
CA ALA A 170 -2.86 28.92 -5.37
C ALA A 170 -1.60 29.56 -4.76
N LEU A 171 -1.60 29.81 -3.44
CA LEU A 171 -0.45 30.32 -2.72
C LEU A 171 0.77 29.40 -2.87
N TRP A 172 0.60 28.09 -2.65
CA TRP A 172 1.68 27.12 -2.82
C TRP A 172 2.24 27.12 -4.24
N TYR A 173 1.37 27.14 -5.26
CA TYR A 173 1.81 27.13 -6.66
C TYR A 173 2.59 28.39 -7.02
N GLU A 174 2.00 29.56 -6.76
CA GLU A 174 2.50 30.85 -7.24
C GLU A 174 3.68 31.36 -6.42
N ARG A 175 3.72 31.06 -5.11
CA ARG A 175 4.78 31.56 -4.21
C ARG A 175 5.89 30.55 -3.95
N ALA A 176 5.64 29.26 -4.06
CA ALA A 176 6.66 28.26 -3.73
C ALA A 176 7.03 27.39 -4.92
N PHE A 177 6.06 26.68 -5.52
CA PHE A 177 6.38 25.64 -6.47
C PHE A 177 6.91 26.19 -7.80
N ARG A 178 6.21 27.14 -8.43
CA ARG A 178 6.66 27.73 -9.70
C ARG A 178 7.98 28.51 -9.55
N PRO A 179 8.17 29.35 -8.51
CA PRO A 179 9.47 29.96 -8.24
C PRO A 179 10.58 28.93 -8.00
N ALA A 180 10.29 27.81 -7.31
CA ALA A 180 11.27 26.76 -7.10
C ALA A 180 11.69 26.09 -8.42
N ILE A 181 10.76 25.90 -9.36
CA ILE A 181 11.10 25.42 -10.71
C ILE A 181 12.01 26.41 -11.42
N ALA A 182 11.74 27.72 -11.34
CA ALA A 182 12.58 28.75 -11.93
C ALA A 182 13.99 28.74 -11.32
N ALA A 183 14.10 28.62 -10.00
CA ALA A 183 15.38 28.57 -9.30
C ALA A 183 16.19 27.29 -9.60
N LEU A 184 15.52 26.15 -9.83
CA LEU A 184 16.17 24.86 -10.07
C LEU A 184 16.54 24.62 -11.52
N LEU A 185 15.61 24.94 -12.43
CA LEU A 185 15.70 24.57 -13.86
C LEU A 185 15.91 25.80 -14.76
N GLY A 186 15.86 27.01 -14.20
CA GLY A 186 15.98 28.28 -14.90
C GLY A 186 14.64 28.87 -15.34
N ASP A 187 14.62 30.20 -15.49
CA ASP A 187 13.42 30.96 -15.86
C ASP A 187 12.82 30.53 -17.21
N HIS A 188 13.66 30.09 -18.14
CA HIS A 188 13.23 29.60 -19.45
C HIS A 188 12.28 28.39 -19.32
N ILE A 189 12.61 27.42 -18.46
CA ILE A 189 11.73 26.26 -18.19
C ILE A 189 10.47 26.71 -17.45
N ALA A 190 10.60 27.56 -16.44
CA ALA A 190 9.44 28.04 -15.67
C ALA A 190 8.48 28.92 -16.49
N SER A 191 8.94 29.51 -17.60
CA SER A 191 8.10 30.27 -18.53
C SER A 191 7.12 29.39 -19.33
N GLU A 192 7.45 28.10 -19.51
CA GLU A 192 6.57 27.11 -20.15
C GLU A 192 5.49 26.56 -19.21
N TRP A 193 5.53 26.97 -17.94
CA TRP A 193 4.55 26.62 -16.94
C TRP A 193 3.46 27.70 -16.85
N PRO A 194 2.22 27.34 -16.49
CA PRO A 194 1.15 28.32 -16.32
C PRO A 194 1.58 29.45 -15.37
N PRO A 195 1.33 30.73 -15.71
CA PRO A 195 1.79 31.84 -14.88
C PRO A 195 1.09 31.90 -13.53
N THR A 196 -0.17 31.47 -13.46
CA THR A 196 -1.01 31.50 -12.24
C THR A 196 -1.78 30.21 -12.07
N PHE A 197 -2.25 29.97 -10.84
CA PHE A 197 -3.11 28.85 -10.52
C PHE A 197 -4.42 28.90 -11.32
N ALA A 198 -5.00 30.10 -11.45
CA ALA A 198 -6.23 30.32 -12.18
C ALA A 198 -6.09 30.01 -13.68
N THR A 199 -4.98 30.43 -14.31
CA THR A 199 -4.72 30.16 -15.74
C THR A 199 -4.71 28.67 -16.04
N GLU A 200 -4.05 27.88 -15.19
CA GLU A 200 -4.00 26.43 -15.36
C GLU A 200 -5.36 25.78 -15.12
N LYS A 201 -6.12 26.23 -14.12
CA LYS A 201 -7.47 25.72 -13.87
C LYS A 201 -8.38 25.93 -15.08
N LEU A 202 -8.28 27.10 -15.73
CA LEU A 202 -9.01 27.39 -16.97
C LEU A 202 -8.54 26.50 -18.13
N ARG A 203 -7.23 26.26 -18.26
CA ARG A 203 -6.68 25.35 -19.27
C ARG A 203 -7.16 23.92 -19.05
N ALA A 204 -7.05 23.42 -17.83
CA ALA A 204 -7.45 22.08 -17.43
C ALA A 204 -8.97 21.86 -17.59
N ALA A 205 -9.80 22.90 -17.49
CA ALA A 205 -11.24 22.82 -17.70
C ALA A 205 -11.68 22.68 -19.18
N LYS A 206 -10.76 22.69 -20.16
CA LYS A 206 -11.13 22.53 -21.57
C LYS A 206 -11.63 21.11 -21.85
N LYS A 207 -12.93 21.01 -22.19
CA LYS A 207 -13.65 19.78 -22.53
C LYS A 207 -13.08 19.11 -23.79
N LYS A 208 -12.48 17.92 -23.64
CA LYS A 208 -12.58 16.84 -24.64
C LYS A 208 -13.68 15.87 -24.19
N ARG A 209 -14.50 15.41 -25.13
CA ARG A 209 -15.65 14.49 -24.91
C ARG A 209 -15.38 13.52 -23.75
N GLY A 210 -16.09 13.70 -22.62
CA GLY A 210 -16.06 12.79 -21.46
C GLY A 210 -15.03 13.09 -20.36
N VAL A 211 -13.98 13.88 -20.62
CA VAL A 211 -12.95 14.20 -19.61
C VAL A 211 -13.21 15.58 -19.01
N LYS A 212 -13.47 15.63 -17.70
CA LYS A 212 -13.81 16.87 -16.97
C LYS A 212 -12.61 17.78 -16.75
N HIS A 213 -11.40 17.22 -16.58
CA HIS A 213 -10.15 17.98 -16.41
C HIS A 213 -8.92 17.26 -16.99
N GLU A 214 -8.08 17.95 -17.74
CA GLU A 214 -6.78 17.45 -18.23
C GLU A 214 -5.65 18.30 -17.61
N TRP A 215 -5.03 17.78 -16.54
CA TRP A 215 -3.92 18.44 -15.85
C TRP A 215 -2.60 18.09 -16.54
N SER A 216 -1.69 19.06 -16.73
CA SER A 216 -0.38 18.74 -17.33
C SER A 216 0.59 18.21 -16.31
N THR A 217 1.45 17.31 -16.79
CA THR A 217 2.68 16.95 -16.10
C THR A 217 3.88 17.58 -16.79
N ARG A 218 4.93 17.79 -16.00
CA ARG A 218 6.27 18.21 -16.43
C ARG A 218 7.30 17.31 -15.77
N ILE A 219 8.41 17.09 -16.44
CA ILE A 219 9.48 16.23 -15.92
C ILE A 219 10.49 17.09 -15.19
N ILE A 220 10.83 16.70 -13.97
CA ILE A 220 11.99 17.20 -13.24
C ILE A 220 13.12 16.18 -13.41
N PRO A 221 14.27 16.58 -13.97
CA PRO A 221 15.43 15.70 -14.15
C PRO A 221 15.93 15.14 -12.82
N ARG A 222 16.48 13.92 -12.84
CA ARG A 222 16.96 13.17 -11.66
C ARG A 222 17.86 14.01 -10.77
N GLU A 223 18.74 14.81 -11.38
CA GLU A 223 19.75 15.63 -10.71
C GLU A 223 19.11 16.75 -9.89
N ALA A 224 17.97 17.28 -10.34
CA ALA A 224 17.25 18.36 -9.66
C ALA A 224 16.26 17.85 -8.60
N VAL A 225 15.81 16.59 -8.69
CA VAL A 225 14.78 16.03 -7.80
C VAL A 225 15.20 16.10 -6.32
N ARG A 226 16.46 15.80 -6.01
CA ARG A 226 16.98 15.82 -4.62
C ARG A 226 16.95 17.22 -3.99
N HIS A 227 16.99 18.28 -4.81
CA HIS A 227 17.00 19.68 -4.37
C HIS A 227 15.60 20.32 -4.37
N LEU A 228 14.60 19.60 -4.90
CA LEU A 228 13.26 20.15 -5.11
C LEU A 228 12.58 20.58 -3.81
N ALA A 229 12.57 19.72 -2.80
CA ALA A 229 11.88 20.00 -1.54
C ALA A 229 12.48 21.21 -0.79
N ASP A 230 13.81 21.33 -0.76
CA ASP A 230 14.47 22.46 -0.11
C ASP A 230 14.27 23.77 -0.85
N THR A 231 14.28 23.72 -2.19
CA THR A 231 14.01 24.90 -3.01
C THR A 231 12.58 25.37 -2.82
N ILE A 232 11.59 24.46 -2.82
CA ILE A 232 10.19 24.80 -2.52
C ILE A 232 10.05 25.50 -1.17
N ARG A 233 10.73 25.00 -0.12
CA ARG A 233 10.70 25.63 1.21
C ARG A 233 11.32 27.01 1.21
N ARG A 234 12.47 27.16 0.54
CA ARG A 234 13.18 28.44 0.46
C ARG A 234 12.31 29.52 -0.17
N GLU A 235 11.65 29.22 -1.29
CA GLU A 235 10.82 30.21 -1.99
C GLU A 235 9.51 30.55 -1.26
N LEU A 236 9.03 29.67 -0.37
CA LEU A 236 7.84 29.93 0.45
C LEU A 236 8.08 30.90 1.62
N THR A 237 9.34 31.25 1.90
CA THR A 237 9.76 32.08 3.06
C THR A 237 9.84 33.55 2.68
#